data_AF-A0A6M1U4A1-F1
#
_entry.id   AF-A0A6M1U4A1-F1
#
_cell.length_a   1.000
_cell.length_b   1.000
_cell.length_c   1.000
_cell.angle_alpha   90.00
_cell.angle_beta   90.00
_cell.angle_gamma   90.00
#
_symmetry.space_group_name_H-M   'P 1'
#
loop_
_entity.id
_entity.type
_entity.pdbx_description
1 polymer ?
#
loop_
_entity_poly.entity_id
_entity_poly.type
_entity_poly.pdbx_seq_one_letter_code
_entity_poly.pdbx_strand_id
1 'polypeptide(L)' 'MVFVPVAADGSHFHPGLERGGKFMIGAKGEEVSYPSFNEALSALQKMATPRWRRPNEAGNWGIVSGRDWKRIERSQLMSK' A
#
# COMPACT_ATOMS: atom_id res chain seq x y z
N MET A 1 -10.65 12.29 5.29
CA MET A 1 -10.67 10.80 5.29
C MET A 1 -9.98 10.30 4.02
N VAL A 2 -9.34 9.14 4.08
CA VAL A 2 -8.67 8.49 2.94
C VAL A 2 -9.17 7.05 2.81
N PHE A 3 -9.28 6.57 1.58
CA PHE A 3 -9.56 5.16 1.29
C PHE A 3 -8.24 4.46 1.02
N VAL A 4 -7.91 3.48 1.86
CA VAL A 4 -6.72 2.65 1.69
C VAL A 4 -7.11 1.26 1.23
N PRO A 5 -6.37 0.64 0.31
CA PRO A 5 -6.65 -0.72 -0.10
C PRO A 5 -6.29 -1.70 1.02
N VAL A 6 -7.08 -2.75 1.13
CA VAL A 6 -6.96 -3.85 2.10
C VAL A 6 -6.77 -5.14 1.33
N ALA A 7 -5.73 -5.89 1.68
CA ALA A 7 -5.45 -7.20 1.10
C ALA A 7 -6.37 -8.27 1.70
N ALA A 8 -6.38 -9.46 1.08
CA ALA A 8 -7.24 -10.57 1.49
C ALA A 8 -7.02 -11.03 2.94
N ASP A 9 -5.81 -10.85 3.48
CA ASP A 9 -5.43 -11.16 4.87
C ASP A 9 -5.77 -10.04 5.87
N GLY A 10 -6.46 -8.98 5.43
CA GLY A 10 -6.91 -7.88 6.29
C GLY A 10 -5.86 -6.80 6.56
N SER A 11 -4.60 -7.00 6.17
CA SER A 11 -3.61 -5.91 6.20
C SER A 11 -3.90 -4.87 5.11
N HIS A 12 -3.53 -3.63 5.37
CA HIS A 12 -3.85 -2.49 4.51
C HIS A 12 -2.60 -1.69 4.18
N PHE A 13 -2.67 -0.90 3.12
CA PHE A 13 -1.60 0.02 2.77
C PHE A 13 -1.50 1.16 3.79
N HIS A 14 -0.32 1.37 4.37
CA HIS A 14 -0.03 2.39 5.37
C HIS A 14 1.39 2.97 5.21
N PRO A 15 1.71 4.13 5.81
CA PRO A 15 3.01 4.79 5.69
C PRO A 15 4.22 3.93 6.10
N GLY A 16 4.06 3.03 7.07
CA GLY A 16 5.13 2.11 7.50
C GLY A 16 5.53 1.03 6.48
N LEU A 17 4.94 1.00 5.28
CA LEU A 17 5.37 0.11 4.18
C LEU A 17 6.48 0.72 3.31
N GLU A 18 7.02 1.86 3.71
CA GLU A 18 8.15 2.47 3.06
C GLU A 18 9.38 1.57 3.14
N ARG A 19 10.08 1.39 2.01
CA ARG A 19 11.34 0.66 1.94
C ARG A 19 12.39 1.53 1.28
N GLY A 20 13.35 2.00 2.08
CA GLY A 20 14.43 2.87 1.60
C GLY A 20 13.92 4.21 1.07
N GLY A 21 12.94 4.83 1.73
CA GLY A 21 12.36 6.11 1.30
C GLY A 21 11.34 6.02 0.17
N LYS A 22 10.90 4.82 -0.22
CA LYS A 22 10.02 4.62 -1.38
C LYS A 22 8.97 3.53 -1.15
N PHE A 23 7.85 3.68 -1.85
CA PHE A 23 6.75 2.71 -1.91
C PHE A 23 6.72 2.05 -3.28
N MET A 24 6.73 0.71 -3.33
CA MET A 24 6.62 -0.04 -4.58
C MET A 24 5.18 -0.46 -4.84
N ILE A 25 4.59 0.07 -5.91
CA ILE A 25 3.19 -0.11 -6.31
C ILE A 25 3.14 -0.73 -7.70
N GLY A 26 2.34 -1.77 -7.89
CA GLY A 26 2.15 -2.42 -9.20
C GLY A 26 2.22 -3.94 -9.16
N ALA A 27 1.96 -4.53 -10.33
CA ALA A 27 2.08 -5.96 -10.54
C ALA A 27 3.55 -6.38 -10.57
N LYS A 28 3.83 -7.67 -10.40
CA LYS A 28 5.18 -8.21 -10.53
C LYS A 28 5.74 -7.89 -11.92
N GLY A 29 6.81 -7.12 -11.99
CA GLY A 29 7.45 -6.69 -13.25
C GLY A 29 6.98 -5.32 -13.77
N GLU A 30 5.90 -4.76 -13.22
CA GLU A 30 5.37 -3.42 -13.55
C GLU A 30 5.36 -2.52 -12.30
N GLU A 31 6.29 -2.77 -11.38
CA GLU A 31 6.38 -2.07 -10.09
C GLU A 31 6.93 -0.66 -10.31
N VAL A 32 6.16 0.35 -9.90
CA VAL A 32 6.55 1.77 -9.90
C VAL A 32 6.88 2.19 -8.48
N SER A 33 8.01 2.87 -8.31
CA SER A 33 8.45 3.40 -7.02
C SER A 33 8.00 4.84 -6.84
N TYR A 34 7.33 5.12 -5.73
CA TYR A 34 6.86 6.46 -5.35
C TYR A 34 7.58 6.95 -4.08
N PRO A 35 8.04 8.21 -4.02
CA PRO A 35 8.75 8.74 -2.85
C PRO A 35 7.81 9.14 -1.71
N SER A 36 6.52 9.33 -1.99
CA SER A 36 5.54 9.77 -0.99
C SER A 36 4.39 8.79 -0.84
N PHE A 37 3.93 8.59 0.39
CA PHE A 37 2.75 7.77 0.69
C PHE A 37 1.51 8.23 -0.09
N ASN A 38 1.26 9.54 -0.17
CA ASN A 38 0.10 10.06 -0.91
C ASN A 38 0.16 9.76 -2.41
N GLU A 39 1.34 9.86 -3.01
CA GLU A 39 1.53 9.58 -4.44
C GLU A 39 1.30 8.09 -4.71
N ALA A 40 1.88 7.24 -3.86
CA ALA A 40 1.68 5.80 -3.89
C ALA A 40 0.19 5.41 -3.73
N LEU A 41 -0.50 6.04 -2.76
CA LEU A 41 -1.92 5.82 -2.53
C LEU A 41 -2.76 6.28 -3.73
N SER A 42 -2.44 7.43 -4.33
CA SER A 42 -3.14 7.91 -5.52
C SER A 42 -2.94 6.96 -6.70
N ALA A 43 -1.75 6.39 -6.87
CA ALA A 43 -1.49 5.37 -7.88
C ALA A 43 -2.34 4.11 -7.64
N LEU A 44 -2.38 3.62 -6.40
CA LEU A 44 -3.22 2.48 -6.00
C LEU A 44 -4.71 2.71 -6.30
N GLN A 45 -5.22 3.92 -6.03
CA GLN A 45 -6.62 4.29 -6.29
C GLN A 45 -6.98 4.35 -7.78
N LYS A 46 -5.98 4.55 -8.66
CA LYS A 46 -6.18 4.57 -10.12
C LYS A 46 -6.06 3.16 -10.74
N MET A 47 -5.56 2.18 -9.99
CA MET A 47 -5.41 0.81 -10.48
C MET A 47 -6.74 0.06 -10.38
N ALA A 48 -7.08 -0.70 -11.42
CA ALA A 48 -8.22 -1.63 -11.39
C ALA A 48 -8.06 -2.70 -10.29
N THR A 49 -6.83 -3.13 -10.04
CA THR A 49 -6.46 -3.96 -8.89
C THR A 49 -5.28 -3.31 -8.18
N PRO A 50 -5.50 -2.64 -7.03
CA PRO A 50 -4.41 -2.04 -6.28
C PRO A 50 -3.41 -3.13 -5.85
N ARG A 51 -2.13 -2.95 -6.16
CA ARG A 51 -1.06 -3.89 -5.80
C ARG A 51 0.11 -3.15 -5.19
N TRP A 52 0.63 -3.63 -4.07
CA TRP A 52 1.77 -3.01 -3.38
C TRP A 52 2.65 -4.07 -2.72
N ARG A 53 3.89 -3.70 -2.40
CA ARG A 53 4.74 -4.56 -1.57
C ARG A 53 4.55 -4.34 -0.08
N ARG A 54 4.59 -5.43 0.69
CA ARG A 54 4.67 -5.41 2.15
C ARG A 54 5.51 -6.57 2.68
N PRO A 55 6.07 -6.48 3.90
CA PRO A 55 6.60 -7.65 4.59
C PRO A 55 5.47 -8.62 5.00
N ASN A 56 5.75 -9.92 4.95
CA ASN A 56 4.94 -10.96 5.59
C ASN A 56 5.43 -11.24 7.02
N GLU A 57 4.78 -12.15 7.74
CA GLU A 57 5.18 -12.53 9.11
C GLU A 57 6.62 -13.07 9.20
N ALA A 58 7.14 -13.65 8.11
CA ALA A 58 8.52 -14.11 8.02
C ALA A 58 9.52 -12.99 7.63
N GLY A 59 9.08 -11.74 7.54
CA GLY A 59 9.91 -10.59 7.14
C GLY A 59 10.21 -10.50 5.63
N ASN A 60 9.70 -11.43 4.84
CA ASN A 60 9.88 -11.44 3.39
C ASN A 60 8.92 -10.45 2.72
N TRP A 61 9.45 -9.64 1.80
CA TRP A 61 8.66 -8.66 1.09
C TRP A 61 8.01 -9.26 -0.15
N GLY A 62 6.68 -9.30 -0.16
CA GLY A 62 5.88 -9.80 -1.28
C GLY A 62 4.92 -8.75 -1.82
N ILE A 63 4.48 -8.94 -3.06
CA ILE A 63 3.41 -8.14 -3.66
C ILE A 63 2.08 -8.72 -3.21
N VAL A 64 1.18 -7.84 -2.77
CA VAL A 64 -0.18 -8.20 -2.38
C VAL A 64 -1.17 -7.41 -3.22
N SER A 65 -2.35 -7.99 -3.43
CA SER A 65 -3.44 -7.34 -4.15
C SER A 65 -4.51 -6.91 -3.15
N GLY A 66 -4.96 -5.67 -3.27
CA GLY A 66 -6.10 -5.16 -2.53
C GLY A 66 -7.38 -5.74 -3.10
N ARG A 67 -8.22 -6.26 -2.21
CA ARG A 67 -9.57 -6.76 -2.51
C ARG A 67 -10.64 -5.80 -2.03
N ASP A 68 -10.36 -5.07 -0.96
CA ASP A 68 -11.32 -4.17 -0.31
C ASP A 68 -10.71 -2.78 -0.09
N TRP A 69 -11.57 -1.82 0.26
CA TRP A 69 -11.18 -0.46 0.59
C TRP A 69 -11.64 -0.10 1.99
N LYS A 70 -10.71 0.36 2.83
CA LYS A 70 -11.02 0.84 4.18
C LYS A 70 -10.95 2.34 4.23
N ARG A 71 -12.01 2.96 4.76
CA ARG A 71 -12.03 4.39 5.06
C ARG A 71 -11.34 4.64 6.40
N ILE A 72 -10.25 5.40 6.38
CA ILE A 72 -9.44 5.74 7.56
C ILE A 72 -9.26 7.25 7.64
N GLU A 73 -9.19 7.80 8.85
CA GLU A 73 -8.81 9.20 9.04
C GLU A 73 -7.30 9.39 8.86
N ARG A 74 -6.88 10.48 8.20
CA ARG A 74 -5.46 10.73 7.92
C ARG A 74 -4.64 10.83 9.21
N SER A 75 -5.23 11.45 10.24
CA SER A 75 -4.62 11.56 11.57
C SER A 75 -4.34 10.18 12.19
N GLN A 76 -5.24 9.22 12.00
CA GLN A 76 -5.08 7.84 12.48
C GLN A 76 -4.01 7.07 11.70
N LEU A 77 -3.77 7.45 10.45
CA LEU A 77 -2.76 6.84 9.59
C LEU A 77 -1.33 7.33 9.92
N MET A 78 -1.20 8.55 10.46
CA MET A 78 0.08 9.18 10.82
C MET A 78 0.50 8.90 12.27
N SER A 79 -0.37 8.30 13.08
CA SER A 79 -0.09 7.91 14.48
C SER A 79 0.43 6.47 14.62
N LYS A 80 0.78 5.80 13.52
CA LYS A 80 1.12 4.38 13.50
C LYS A 80 2.46 4.11 12.85
#